data_AF-A0A964ENP8-F1
#
_entry.id   AF-A0A964ENP8-F1
#
_cell.length_a   1.000
_cell.length_b   1.000
_cell.length_c   1.000
_cell.angle_alpha   90.00
_cell.angle_beta   90.00
_cell.angle_gamma   90.00
#
_symmetry.space_group_name_H-M   'P 1'
#
loop_
_entity.id
_entity.type
_entity.pdbx_description
1 polymer ?
#
loop_
_entity_poly.entity_id
_entity_poly.type
_entity_poly.pdbx_seq_one_letter_code
_entity_poly.pdbx_strand_id
1 'polypeptide(L)'
;MKNNKMSQKDLILRLIRDDLIHYRLVSGLSDLNLLPDHYHLYLGETVMSLVGFTEGSYYDLVYERIYMPMTEQVTAIDLMSPALDHLASGIYTALMDAREVEAAMCKVV
;
A
#
# COMPACT_ATOMS: atom_id res chain seq x y z
N MET A 1 -5.87 -24.87 -21.33
CA MET A 1 -6.05 -23.55 -20.69
C MET A 1 -4.66 -22.99 -20.39
N LYS A 2 -4.29 -21.82 -20.93
CA LYS A 2 -3.01 -21.18 -20.59
C LYS A 2 -3.12 -20.62 -19.17
N ASN A 3 -2.32 -21.12 -18.23
CA ASN A 3 -2.18 -20.51 -16.91
C ASN A 3 -1.53 -19.13 -17.09
N ASN A 4 -2.32 -18.06 -17.08
CA ASN A 4 -1.81 -16.71 -16.93
C ASN A 4 -1.20 -16.61 -15.52
N LYS A 5 0.13 -16.80 -15.41
CA LYS A 5 0.84 -16.51 -14.17
C LYS A 5 0.80 -14.99 -13.96
N MET A 6 0.03 -14.55 -12.97
CA MET A 6 0.06 -13.17 -12.48
C MET A 6 1.47 -12.87 -11.96
N SER A 7 2.05 -11.74 -12.36
CA SER A 7 3.36 -11.34 -11.82
C SER A 7 3.22 -10.88 -10.37
N GLN A 8 4.30 -10.98 -9.58
CA GLN A 8 4.31 -10.46 -8.21
C GLN A 8 3.98 -8.97 -8.18
N LYS A 9 4.49 -8.20 -9.16
CA LYS A 9 4.16 -6.78 -9.32
C LYS A 9 2.66 -6.56 -9.50
N ASP A 10 2.01 -7.32 -10.38
CA ASP A 10 0.57 -7.19 -10.62
C ASP A 10 -0.25 -7.51 -9.36
N LEU A 11 0.19 -8.51 -8.58
CA LEU A 11 -0.43 -8.84 -7.30
C LEU A 11 -0.29 -7.68 -6.31
N ILE A 12 0.92 -7.15 -6.13
CA ILE A 12 1.17 -6.04 -5.19
C ILE A 12 0.34 -4.81 -5.59
N LEU A 13 0.31 -4.45 -6.87
CA LEU A 13 -0.49 -3.32 -7.36
C LEU A 13 -1.99 -3.50 -7.08
N ARG A 14 -2.52 -4.72 -7.24
CA ARG A 14 -3.92 -5.01 -6.89
C ARG A 14 -4.18 -4.90 -5.40
N LEU A 15 -3.27 -5.42 -4.57
CA LEU A 15 -3.40 -5.31 -3.12
C LEU A 15 -3.35 -3.86 -2.63
N ILE A 16 -2.43 -3.04 -3.18
CA ILE A 16 -2.40 -1.59 -2.89
C ILE A 16 -3.73 -0.95 -3.30
N ARG A 17 -4.22 -1.24 -4.51
CA ARG A 17 -5.48 -0.70 -5.00
C ARG A 17 -6.67 -1.10 -4.10
N ASP A 18 -6.73 -2.34 -3.67
CA ASP A 18 -7.77 -2.85 -2.78
C ASP A 18 -7.67 -2.19 -1.39
N ASP A 19 -6.45 -1.96 -0.89
CA ASP A 19 -6.21 -1.25 0.36
C ASP A 19 -6.64 0.23 0.28
N LEU A 20 -6.39 0.90 -0.85
CA LEU A 20 -6.86 2.27 -1.09
C LEU A 20 -8.39 2.36 -1.09
N ILE A 21 -9.08 1.44 -1.77
CA ILE A 21 -10.55 1.36 -1.76
C ILE A 21 -11.05 1.10 -0.34
N HIS A 22 -10.41 0.16 0.35
CA HIS A 22 -10.74 -0.20 1.72
C HIS A 22 -10.60 1.00 2.67
N TYR A 23 -9.47 1.71 2.60
CA TYR A 23 -9.19 2.90 3.39
C TYR A 23 -10.24 3.99 3.13
N ARG A 24 -10.59 4.25 1.86
CA ARG A 24 -11.63 5.23 1.50
C ARG A 24 -12.98 4.87 2.11
N LEU A 25 -13.35 3.59 2.07
CA LEU A 25 -14.60 3.10 2.63
C LEU A 25 -14.64 3.27 4.14
N VAL A 26 -13.61 2.81 4.85
CA VAL A 26 -13.51 2.90 6.31
C VAL A 26 -13.52 4.36 6.78
N SER A 27 -12.78 5.23 6.08
CA SER A 27 -12.76 6.67 6.37
C SER A 27 -14.15 7.29 6.16
N GLY A 28 -14.82 6.98 5.05
CA GLY A 28 -16.16 7.48 4.77
C GLY A 28 -17.23 6.99 5.77
N LEU A 29 -17.11 5.77 6.28
CA LEU A 29 -17.98 5.28 7.36
C LEU A 29 -17.71 6.04 8.67
N SER A 30 -16.44 6.28 8.99
CA SER A 30 -16.03 7.05 10.16
C SER A 30 -16.58 8.48 10.11
N ASP A 31 -16.53 9.14 8.95
CA ASP A 31 -17.10 10.48 8.72
C ASP A 31 -18.62 10.53 8.97
N LEU A 32 -19.32 9.40 8.81
CA LEU A 32 -20.75 9.26 9.09
C LEU A 32 -21.04 8.85 10.54
N ASN A 33 -20.03 8.85 11.42
CA ASN A 33 -20.09 8.34 12.80
C ASN A 33 -20.54 6.86 12.87
N LEU A 34 -20.27 6.08 11.82
CA LEU A 34 -20.44 4.63 11.84
C LEU A 34 -19.11 4.02 12.27
N LEU A 35 -19.12 3.28 13.39
CA LEU A 35 -17.94 2.61 13.93
C LEU A 35 -17.51 1.48 12.98
N PRO A 36 -16.36 1.58 12.29
CA PRO A 36 -15.89 0.55 11.39
C PRO A 36 -14.96 -0.45 12.10
N ASP A 37 -15.07 -0.59 13.44
CA ASP A 37 -14.10 -1.22 14.37
C ASP A 37 -13.68 -2.68 14.05
N HIS A 38 -14.22 -3.29 12.99
CA HIS A 38 -13.91 -4.65 12.55
C HIS A 38 -13.61 -4.78 11.05
N TYR A 39 -13.35 -3.68 10.35
CA TYR A 39 -13.11 -3.72 8.91
C TYR A 39 -11.64 -3.84 8.52
N HIS A 40 -10.66 -3.78 9.45
CA HIS A 40 -9.25 -3.81 9.11
C HIS A 40 -8.81 -5.08 8.35
N LEU A 41 -8.40 -4.91 7.09
CA LEU A 41 -7.95 -6.00 6.23
C LEU A 41 -6.43 -6.26 6.28
N TYR A 42 -5.66 -5.43 6.99
CA TYR A 42 -4.19 -5.54 7.13
C TYR A 42 -3.45 -5.67 5.78
N LEU A 43 -4.01 -5.10 4.71
CA LEU A 43 -3.45 -5.21 3.36
C LEU A 43 -2.13 -4.43 3.24
N GLY A 44 -1.99 -3.30 3.92
CA GLY A 44 -0.73 -2.55 3.98
C GLY A 44 0.45 -3.39 4.51
N GLU A 45 0.26 -4.12 5.61
CA GLU A 45 1.30 -5.01 6.15
C GLU A 45 1.65 -6.14 5.17
N THR A 46 0.62 -6.70 4.54
CA THR A 46 0.78 -7.74 3.51
C THR A 46 1.58 -7.20 2.32
N VAL A 47 1.30 -5.98 1.86
CA VAL A 47 2.04 -5.29 0.79
C VAL A 47 3.50 -5.10 1.19
N MET A 48 3.77 -4.58 2.39
CA MET A 48 5.13 -4.35 2.87
C MET A 48 5.94 -5.64 2.91
N SER A 49 5.36 -6.73 3.40
CA SER A 49 5.99 -8.04 3.43
C SER A 49 6.27 -8.58 2.01
N LEU A 50 5.33 -8.39 1.06
CA LEU A 50 5.51 -8.83 -0.33
C LEU A 50 6.55 -8.02 -1.10
N VAL A 51 6.76 -6.75 -0.75
CA VAL A 51 7.85 -5.92 -1.27
C VAL A 51 9.21 -6.36 -0.69
N GLY A 52 9.19 -7.02 0.48
CA GLY A 52 10.36 -7.62 1.11
C GLY A 52 10.92 -6.82 2.28
N PHE A 53 10.14 -5.91 2.86
CA PHE A 53 10.49 -5.29 4.13
C PHE A 53 10.34 -6.30 5.27
N THR A 54 11.31 -6.32 6.16
CA THR A 54 11.26 -7.11 7.42
C THR A 54 10.93 -6.18 8.58
N GLU A 55 10.12 -6.66 9.53
CA GLU A 55 9.78 -5.91 10.74
C GLU A 55 11.02 -5.33 11.44
N GLY A 56 10.93 -4.07 11.85
CA GLY A 56 12.03 -3.32 12.45
C GLY A 56 11.90 -1.83 12.18
N SER A 57 12.86 -1.05 12.67
CA SER A 57 12.79 0.42 12.63
C SER A 57 12.69 0.99 11.21
N TYR A 58 13.27 0.32 10.20
CA TYR A 58 13.17 0.77 8.82
C TYR A 58 11.79 0.47 8.23
N TYR A 59 11.22 -0.70 8.54
CA TYR A 59 9.84 -1.04 8.18
C TYR A 59 8.86 0.00 8.74
N ASP A 60 8.95 0.29 10.04
CA ASP A 60 8.07 1.26 10.70
C ASP A 60 8.20 2.64 10.06
N LEU A 61 9.43 3.06 9.77
CA LEU A 61 9.70 4.33 9.11
C LEU A 61 9.05 4.40 7.72
N VAL A 62 9.22 3.37 6.88
CA VAL A 62 8.63 3.35 5.53
C VAL A 62 7.11 3.29 5.62
N TYR A 63 6.58 2.46 6.51
CA TYR A 63 5.13 2.34 6.68
C TYR A 63 4.51 3.68 7.09
N GLU A 64 5.03 4.31 8.14
CA GLU A 64 4.48 5.54 8.69
C GLU A 64 4.74 6.78 7.82
N ARG A 65 5.88 6.86 7.15
CA ARG A 65 6.31 8.07 6.42
C ARG A 65 6.06 8.02 4.93
N ILE A 66 5.86 6.84 4.35
CA ILE A 66 5.64 6.66 2.91
C ILE A 66 4.29 6.02 2.66
N TYR A 67 4.04 4.83 3.21
CA TYR A 67 2.84 4.06 2.87
C TYR A 67 1.55 4.75 3.36
N MET A 68 1.42 5.01 4.67
CA MET A 68 0.18 5.60 5.21
C MET A 68 -0.14 6.98 4.61
N PRO A 69 0.80 7.94 4.50
CA PRO A 69 0.48 9.26 3.98
C PRO A 69 0.09 9.25 2.50
N MET A 70 0.60 8.28 1.73
CA MET A 70 0.16 8.10 0.34
C MET A 70 -1.23 7.45 0.27
N THR A 71 -1.50 6.46 1.12
CA THR A 71 -2.83 5.84 1.22
C THR A 71 -3.91 6.85 1.60
N GLU A 72 -3.62 7.76 2.53
CA GLU A 72 -4.52 8.85 2.94
C GLU A 72 -5.00 9.73 1.77
N GLN A 73 -4.21 9.88 0.71
CA GLN A 73 -4.56 10.71 -0.45
C GLN A 73 -5.80 10.19 -1.20
N VAL A 74 -6.14 8.90 -1.05
CA VAL A 74 -7.34 8.32 -1.67
C VAL A 74 -8.63 8.99 -1.20
N THR A 75 -8.63 9.64 -0.03
CA THR A 75 -9.78 10.40 0.50
C THR A 75 -10.24 11.52 -0.43
N ALA A 76 -9.36 12.04 -1.29
CA ALA A 76 -9.68 13.07 -2.27
C ALA A 76 -9.95 12.51 -3.69
N ILE A 77 -9.88 11.19 -3.88
CA ILE A 77 -9.94 10.55 -5.20
C ILE A 77 -11.31 9.92 -5.45
N ASP A 78 -11.81 10.07 -6.68
CA ASP A 78 -12.91 9.26 -7.20
C ASP A 78 -12.41 7.84 -7.52
N LEU A 79 -13.02 6.83 -6.88
CA LEU A 79 -12.65 5.42 -7.02
C LEU A 79 -12.85 4.86 -8.43
N MET A 80 -13.68 5.51 -9.24
CA MET A 80 -13.90 5.11 -10.65
C MET A 80 -12.91 5.78 -11.62
N SER A 81 -12.06 6.68 -11.11
CA SER A 81 -11.11 7.41 -11.93
C SER A 81 -9.78 6.64 -12.10
N PRO A 82 -9.05 6.88 -13.21
CA PRO A 82 -7.69 6.36 -13.37
C PRO A 82 -6.70 6.85 -12.30
N ALA A 83 -7.03 7.91 -11.56
CA ALA A 83 -6.17 8.45 -10.51
C ALA A 83 -5.92 7.43 -9.39
N LEU A 84 -6.85 6.51 -9.13
CA LEU A 84 -6.65 5.42 -8.19
C LEU A 84 -5.51 4.49 -8.63
N ASP A 85 -5.50 4.10 -9.90
CA ASP A 85 -4.45 3.22 -10.45
C ASP A 85 -3.10 3.93 -10.51
N HIS A 86 -3.11 5.25 -10.76
CA HIS A 86 -1.91 6.09 -10.67
C HIS A 86 -1.37 6.19 -9.25
N LEU A 87 -2.24 6.37 -8.25
CA LEU A 87 -1.84 6.40 -6.84
C LEU A 87 -1.26 5.05 -6.43
N ALA A 88 -1.93 3.94 -6.77
CA ALA A 88 -1.42 2.59 -6.48
C ALA A 88 -0.04 2.34 -7.12
N SER A 89 0.14 2.77 -8.37
CA SER A 89 1.43 2.70 -9.06
C SER A 89 2.49 3.58 -8.40
N GLY A 90 2.12 4.78 -7.95
CA GLY A 90 3.01 5.69 -7.24
C GLY A 90 3.49 5.13 -5.90
N ILE A 91 2.58 4.54 -5.12
CA ILE A 91 2.92 3.83 -3.87
C ILE A 91 3.89 2.70 -4.16
N TYR A 92 3.59 1.85 -5.15
CA TYR A 92 4.48 0.76 -5.54
C TYR A 92 5.89 1.26 -5.87
N THR A 93 6.02 2.30 -6.69
CA THR A 93 7.32 2.89 -7.02
C THR A 93 8.05 3.40 -5.78
N ALA A 94 7.36 4.16 -4.91
CA ALA A 94 7.97 4.69 -3.69
C ALA A 94 8.48 3.58 -2.74
N LEU A 95 7.73 2.47 -2.64
CA LEU A 95 8.16 1.30 -1.86
C LEU A 95 9.38 0.60 -2.47
N MET A 96 9.43 0.47 -3.79
CA MET A 96 10.60 -0.12 -4.47
C MET A 96 11.85 0.77 -4.29
N ASP A 97 11.70 2.09 -4.41
CA ASP A 97 12.79 3.05 -4.20
C ASP A 97 13.31 2.96 -2.75
N ALA A 98 12.41 2.92 -1.76
CA ALA A 98 12.78 2.74 -0.35
C ALA A 98 13.50 1.41 -0.12
N ARG A 99 13.05 0.33 -0.76
CA ARG A 99 13.71 -0.98 -0.67
C ARG A 99 15.13 -0.94 -1.25
N GLU A 100 15.35 -0.22 -2.35
CA GLU A 100 16.69 -0.05 -2.91
C GLU A 100 17.63 0.70 -1.95
N VAL A 101 17.11 1.72 -1.26
CA VAL A 101 17.86 2.46 -0.22
C VAL A 101 18.24 1.53 0.95
N GLU A 102 17.30 0.74 1.47
CA GLU A 102 17.57 -0.24 2.53
C GLU A 102 18.69 -1.22 2.12
N ALA A 103 18.58 -1.77 0.91
CA ALA A 103 19.57 -2.70 0.38
C ALA A 103 20.95 -2.05 0.18
N ALA A 104 21.02 -0.74 -0.09
CA ALA A 104 22.27 0.00 -0.15
C ALA A 104 22.87 0.22 1.25
N MET A 105 22.05 0.55 2.25
CA MET A 105 22.51 0.72 3.64
C MET A 105 23.13 -0.56 4.22
N CYS A 106 22.51 -1.71 3.95
CA CYS A 106 23.00 -3.02 4.42
C CYS A 106 24.32 -3.47 3.77
N LYS A 107 24.70 -2.91 2.61
CA LYS A 107 25.96 -3.24 1.92
C LYS A 107 27.17 -2.43 2.39
N VAL A 108 26.95 -1.42 3.23
CA VAL A 108 27.99 -0.51 3.74
C VAL A 108 28.52 -0.95 5.11
N VAL A 109 27.99 -2.05 5.67
CA VAL A 109 28.38 -2.64 6.96
C VAL A 109 29.30 -3.84 6.76
#